data_AF-A0A2H0S1M3-F1
#
_entry.id   AF-A0A2H0S1M3-F1
#
_cell.length_a   1.000
_cell.length_b   1.000
_cell.length_c   1.000
_cell.angle_alpha   90.00
_cell.angle_beta   90.00
_cell.angle_gamma   90.00
#
_symmetry.space_group_name_H-M   'P 1'
#
loop_
_entity.id
_entity.type
_entity.pdbx_description
1 polymer ?
#
loop_
_entity_poly.entity_id
_entity_poly.type
_entity_poly.pdbx_seq_one_letter_code
_entity_poly.pdbx_strand_id
1 'polypeptide(L)'
;MNDTAVQYHNEDLVYVDPESKTIIGKVEWSRNGKLKSLPMPQQGKKEEVRMRKRKFSPVCSYKSARRIWKIGGALEPRQPTLFEDALAKVIEGQPYWD
;
A
#
# COMPACT_ATOMS: atom_id res chain seq x y z
N MET A 1 -18.68 -0.65 18.34
CA MET A 1 -17.66 -0.27 17.33
C MET A 1 -17.42 -1.51 16.50
N ASN A 2 -18.01 -1.59 15.32
CA ASN A 2 -17.93 -2.78 14.47
C ASN A 2 -16.67 -2.66 13.61
N ASP A 3 -15.52 -3.06 14.16
CA ASP A 3 -14.36 -3.41 13.35
C ASP A 3 -14.67 -4.76 12.67
N THR A 4 -15.49 -4.73 11.63
CA THR A 4 -15.46 -5.80 10.63
C THR A 4 -14.05 -5.81 10.07
N ALA A 5 -13.24 -6.78 10.50
CA ALA A 5 -11.93 -7.05 9.92
C ALA A 5 -12.15 -7.44 8.45
N VAL A 6 -12.24 -6.44 7.58
CA VAL A 6 -12.30 -6.64 6.14
C VAL A 6 -11.00 -7.34 5.77
N GLN A 7 -11.09 -8.63 5.48
CA GLN A 7 -9.94 -9.40 5.05
C GLN A 7 -9.61 -8.98 3.61
N TYR A 8 -8.43 -8.41 3.41
CA TYR A 8 -7.93 -7.99 2.10
C TYR A 8 -7.05 -9.09 1.51
N HIS A 9 -7.27 -9.42 0.24
CA HIS A 9 -6.35 -10.26 -0.51
C HIS A 9 -5.18 -9.42 -1.03
N ASN A 10 -4.03 -10.05 -1.26
CA ASN A 10 -2.82 -9.36 -1.71
C ASN A 10 -2.99 -8.57 -3.02
N GLU A 11 -3.90 -9.03 -3.87
CA GLU A 11 -4.20 -8.48 -5.19
C GLU A 11 -5.27 -7.37 -5.15
N ASP A 12 -5.96 -7.21 -4.02
CA ASP A 12 -7.00 -6.20 -3.88
C ASP A 12 -6.39 -4.80 -4.02
N LEU A 13 -6.99 -3.97 -4.86
CA LEU A 13 -6.66 -2.55 -4.96
C LEU A 13 -7.35 -1.77 -3.83
N VAL A 14 -6.56 -1.00 -3.09
CA VAL A 14 -7.00 -0.26 -1.91
C VAL A 14 -6.55 1.19 -1.95
N TYR A 15 -7.37 2.07 -1.37
CA TYR A 15 -6.98 3.41 -1.00
C TYR A 15 -6.23 3.37 0.32
N VAL A 16 -5.08 4.04 0.35
CA VAL A 16 -4.19 4.04 1.51
C VAL A 16 -4.02 5.46 2.02
N ASP A 17 -4.01 5.61 3.33
CA ASP A 17 -3.47 6.80 3.99
C ASP A 17 -2.04 6.48 4.48
N PRO A 18 -1.00 7.02 3.81
CA PRO A 18 0.38 6.77 4.18
C PRO A 18 0.80 7.43 5.50
N GLU A 19 0.10 8.49 5.94
CA GLU A 19 0.41 9.21 7.17
C GLU A 19 -0.11 8.45 8.38
N SER A 20 -1.37 7.99 8.33
CA SER A 20 -1.94 7.14 9.39
C SER A 20 -1.56 5.66 9.29
N LYS A 21 -0.94 5.23 8.18
CA LYS A 21 -0.61 3.83 7.86
C LYS A 21 -1.83 2.92 7.93
N THR A 22 -2.98 3.42 7.48
CA THR A 22 -4.24 2.68 7.46
C THR A 22 -4.79 2.54 6.04
N ILE A 23 -5.63 1.54 5.84
CA ILE A 23 -6.40 1.39 4.60
C ILE A 23 -7.72 2.10 4.78
N ILE A 24 -8.01 3.00 3.85
CA ILE A 24 -9.26 3.75 3.81
C ILE A 24 -10.39 2.85 3.29
N GLY A 25 -10.10 2.00 2.30
CA GLY A 25 -11.05 1.03 1.74
C GLY A 25 -10.63 0.45 0.40
N LYS A 26 -11.43 -0.47 -0.16
CA LYS A 26 -11.22 -1.00 -1.52
C LYS A 26 -11.49 0.07 -2.59
N VAL A 27 -10.83 -0.06 -3.72
CA VAL A 27 -11.03 0.81 -4.88
C VAL A 27 -12.44 0.64 -5.44
N GLU A 28 -13.13 1.76 -5.63
CA GLU A 28 -14.41 1.80 -6.32
C GLU A 28 -14.22 2.37 -7.73
N TRP A 29 -14.69 1.62 -8.72
CA TRP A 29 -14.69 2.05 -10.11
C TRP A 29 -16.02 2.72 -10.44
N SER A 30 -15.97 3.89 -11.09
CA SER A 30 -17.16 4.52 -11.65
C SER A 30 -17.65 3.74 -12.87
N ARG A 31 -18.92 3.93 -13.24
CA ARG A 31 -19.52 3.35 -14.46
C ARG A 31 -18.76 3.70 -15.74
N ASN A 32 -17.98 4.79 -15.73
CA ASN A 32 -17.21 5.27 -16.86
C ASN A 32 -15.80 4.65 -16.93
N GLY A 33 -15.52 3.60 -16.13
CA GLY A 33 -14.20 2.97 -16.04
C GLY A 33 -13.14 3.84 -15.36
N LYS A 34 -13.50 5.04 -14.89
CA LYS A 34 -12.59 5.91 -14.13
C LYS A 34 -12.63 5.55 -12.66
N LEU A 35 -11.48 5.60 -12.02
CA LEU A 35 -11.34 5.38 -10.60
C LEU A 35 -12.02 6.51 -9.80
N LYS A 36 -12.78 6.16 -8.77
CA LYS A 36 -13.39 7.17 -7.89
C LYS A 36 -12.29 7.85 -7.08
N SER A 37 -12.13 9.15 -7.22
CA SER A 37 -11.05 9.85 -6.51
C SER A 37 -11.48 10.15 -5.08
N LEU A 38 -10.85 9.51 -4.09
CA LEU A 38 -11.11 9.81 -2.67
C LEU A 38 -10.14 10.91 -2.21
N PRO A 39 -10.64 12.10 -1.82
CA PRO A 39 -9.80 13.13 -1.22
C PRO A 39 -9.23 12.60 0.10
N MET A 40 -7.94 12.81 0.32
CA MET A 40 -7.28 12.39 1.55
C MET A 40 -7.86 13.18 2.73
N PRO A 41 -8.27 12.52 3.84
CA PRO A 41 -8.79 13.23 5.00
C PRO A 41 -7.69 14.16 5.53
N GLN A 42 -7.98 15.46 5.61
CA GLN A 42 -7.04 16.42 6.18
C GLN A 42 -7.02 16.21 7.70
N GLN A 43 -5.98 15.54 8.21
CA GLN A 43 -5.74 15.53 9.65
C GLN A 43 -5.39 16.95 10.08
N GLY A 44 -6.25 17.53 10.93
CA GLY A 44 -6.30 18.96 11.19
C GLY A 44 -4.98 19.53 11.69
N LYS A 45 -4.40 20.43 10.88
CA LYS A 45 -3.78 21.66 11.40
C LYS A 45 -4.35 22.81 10.60
N LYS A 46 -5.18 23.62 11.27
CA LYS A 46 -5.59 24.96 10.82
C LYS A 46 -4.34 25.84 10.83
N GLU A 47 -3.49 25.71 9.83
CA GLU A 47 -2.50 26.73 9.53
C GLU A 47 -2.71 27.17 8.09
N GLU A 48 -2.94 28.46 7.99
CA GLU A 48 -3.18 29.26 6.80
C GLU A 48 -2.02 29.08 5.81
N VAL A 49 -2.12 28.10 4.90
CA VAL A 49 -1.05 27.84 3.92
C VAL A 49 -1.65 27.65 2.53
N ARG A 50 -1.65 28.76 1.77
CA ARG A 50 -1.53 28.87 0.30
C ARG A 50 -2.06 27.63 -0.44
N MET A 51 -3.32 27.67 -0.90
CA MET A 51 -4.06 26.63 -1.65
C MET A 51 -3.20 25.46 -2.15
N ARG A 52 -2.83 24.55 -1.23
CA ARG A 52 -2.09 23.35 -1.61
C ARG A 52 -3.05 22.49 -2.42
N LYS A 53 -2.62 22.04 -3.62
CA LYS A 53 -3.40 21.12 -4.45
C LYS A 53 -3.90 19.97 -3.59
N ARG A 54 -5.20 19.68 -3.65
CA ARG A 54 -5.83 18.59 -2.86
C ARG A 54 -5.03 17.31 -3.11
N LYS A 55 -4.44 16.75 -2.05
CA LYS A 55 -3.75 15.46 -2.13
C LYS A 55 -4.82 14.37 -2.24
N PHE A 56 -4.67 13.51 -3.23
CA PHE A 56 -5.50 12.32 -3.37
C PHE A 56 -4.82 11.15 -2.68
N SER A 57 -5.64 10.26 -2.13
CA SER A 57 -5.13 9.05 -1.49
C SER A 57 -4.47 8.16 -2.55
N PRO A 58 -3.22 7.71 -2.34
CA PRO A 58 -2.58 6.79 -3.25
C PRO A 58 -3.38 5.49 -3.37
N VAL A 59 -3.33 4.92 -4.58
CA VAL A 59 -3.99 3.68 -4.93
C VAL A 59 -2.93 2.65 -5.26
N CYS A 60 -2.99 1.49 -4.62
CA CYS A 60 -2.08 0.39 -4.91
C CYS A 60 -2.71 -0.94 -4.47
N SER A 61 -2.03 -2.05 -4.79
CA SER A 61 -2.40 -3.36 -4.25
C SER A 61 -2.12 -3.44 -2.74
N TYR A 62 -2.93 -4.20 -2.02
CA TYR A 62 -2.75 -4.44 -0.59
C TYR A 62 -1.34 -4.98 -0.27
N LYS A 63 -0.79 -5.87 -1.12
CA LYS A 63 0.59 -6.36 -1.00
C LYS A 63 1.61 -5.23 -1.00
N SER A 64 1.47 -4.29 -1.94
CA SER A 64 2.35 -3.12 -2.05
C SER A 64 2.17 -2.19 -0.87
N ALA A 65 0.93 -1.97 -0.44
CA ALA A 65 0.61 -1.11 0.69
C ALA A 65 1.26 -1.61 1.99
N ARG A 66 1.16 -2.92 2.23
CA ARG A 66 1.79 -3.61 3.37
C ARG A 66 3.31 -3.50 3.30
N ARG A 67 3.92 -3.69 2.12
CA ARG A 67 5.37 -3.61 1.93
C ARG A 67 5.94 -2.21 2.11
N ILE A 68 5.32 -1.20 1.50
CA ILE A 68 5.86 0.17 1.43
C ILE A 68 5.56 0.93 2.74
N TRP A 69 4.31 0.87 3.20
CA TRP A 69 3.85 1.66 4.34
C TRP A 69 3.70 0.86 5.64
N LYS A 70 4.02 -0.44 5.63
CA LYS A 70 3.96 -1.32 6.82
C LYS A 70 2.59 -1.33 7.47
N ILE A 71 1.55 -1.29 6.64
CA ILE A 71 0.15 -1.32 7.08
C ILE A 71 -0.14 -2.70 7.67
N GLY A 72 -0.76 -2.75 8.84
CA GLY A 72 -1.05 -4.01 9.53
C GLY A 72 0.16 -4.62 10.27
N GLY A 73 1.23 -3.84 10.49
CA GLY A 73 2.36 -4.21 11.35
C GLY A 73 3.71 -4.17 10.65
N ALA A 74 4.77 -4.37 11.44
CA ALA A 74 6.12 -4.50 10.91
C ALA A 74 6.23 -5.81 10.11
N LEU A 75 6.51 -5.71 8.82
CA LEU A 75 7.02 -6.84 8.05
C LEU A 75 8.47 -7.08 8.47
N GLU A 76 8.81 -8.34 8.72
CA GLU A 76 10.20 -8.76 8.89
C GLU A 76 10.98 -8.38 7.63
N PRO A 77 12.13 -7.68 7.78
CA PRO A 77 12.97 -7.37 6.64
C PRO A 77 13.47 -8.66 6.01
N ARG A 78 13.46 -8.74 4.66
CA ARG A 78 14.09 -9.86 3.95
C ARG A 78 15.56 -9.90 4.35
N GLN A 79 16.01 -11.04 4.88
CA GLN A 79 17.41 -11.21 5.24
C GLN A 79 18.27 -11.11 3.98
N PRO A 80 19.39 -10.39 4.02
CA PRO A 80 20.31 -10.33 2.90
C PRO A 80 20.88 -11.71 2.65
N THR A 81 20.72 -12.22 1.43
CA THR A 81 21.37 -13.45 0.98
C THR A 81 22.77 -13.13 0.49
N LEU A 82 23.73 -14.01 0.77
CA LEU A 82 25.07 -13.88 0.18
C LEU A 82 25.00 -14.04 -1.33
N PHE A 83 25.95 -13.42 -2.02
CA PHE A 83 26.01 -13.45 -3.49
C PHE A 83 26.16 -14.88 -4.03
N GLU A 84 27.01 -15.69 -3.41
CA GLU A 84 27.26 -17.08 -3.81
C GLU A 84 25.97 -17.92 -3.75
N ASP A 85 25.20 -17.80 -2.66
CA ASP A 85 23.92 -18.49 -2.49
C ASP A 85 22.88 -18.03 -3.52
N ALA A 86 22.86 -16.73 -3.83
CA ALA A 86 21.98 -16.19 -4.87
C ALA A 86 22.37 -16.71 -6.26
N LEU A 87 23.67 -16.82 -6.54
CA LEU A 87 24.20 -17.36 -7.80
C LEU A 87 23.88 -18.84 -7.94
N ALA A 88 24.04 -19.63 -6.87
CA ALA A 88 23.69 -21.05 -6.84
C ALA A 88 22.22 -21.27 -7.20
N LYS A 89 21.29 -20.51 -6.61
CA LYS A 89 19.85 -20.58 -6.93
C LYS A 89 19.54 -20.28 -8.39
N VAL A 90 20.25 -19.33 -8.99
CA VAL A 90 20.10 -19.01 -10.42
C VAL A 90 20.58 -20.16 -11.30
N ILE A 91 21.71 -20.79 -10.94
CA ILE A 91 22.23 -21.98 -11.64
C ILE A 91 21.26 -23.16 -11.51
N GLU A 92 20.63 -23.33 -10.34
CA GLU A 92 19.60 -24.34 -10.07
C GLU A 92 18.26 -24.07 -10.78
N GLY A 93 18.13 -22.95 -11.49
CA GLY A 93 16.92 -22.57 -12.22
C GLY A 93 15.80 -22.02 -11.34
N GLN A 94 16.09 -21.71 -10.06
CA GLN A 94 15.13 -21.05 -9.18
C GLN A 94 15.10 -19.54 -9.47
N PRO A 95 13.91 -18.91 -9.55
CA PRO A 95 13.81 -17.47 -9.67
C PRO A 95 14.32 -16.77 -8.41
N TYR A 96 15.22 -15.80 -8.56
CA TYR A 96 15.81 -15.07 -7.42
C TYR A 96 14.78 -14.16 -6.70
N TRP A 97 13.71 -13.76 -7.38
CA TRP A 97 12.82 -12.66 -7.01
C TRP A 97 11.52 -13.05 -6.29
N ASP A 98 11.39 -14.29 -5.79
CA ASP A 98 10.28 -14.65 -4.88
C ASP A 98 10.39 -13.97 -3.51
#